data_AF-A0A4U7D6X7-F1
#
_entry.id   AF-A0A4U7D6X7-F1
#
_cell.length_a   1.000
_cell.length_b   1.000
_cell.length_c   1.000
_cell.angle_alpha   90.00
_cell.angle_beta   90.00
_cell.angle_gamma   90.00
#
_symmetry.space_group_name_H-M   'P 1'
#
loop_
_entity.id
_entity.type
_entity.pdbx_description
1 polymer ?
#
loop_
_entity_poly.entity_id
_entity_poly.type
_entity_poly.pdbx_seq_one_letter_code
_entity_poly.pdbx_strand_id
1 'polypeptide(L)'
;MVGVTIGVVGVATVAVLLAVSAFFSSSETAIFSLPAAWFDRRAETGDPRALALKELRDDPHRLLVTLLVGNNVVNIAISSIVTLLVASYLPPGAAVAVTTACTSFLV
;
A
#
# COMPACT_ATOMS: atom_id res chain seq x y z
N MET A 1 -13.79 9.82 -26.71
CA MET A 1 -14.41 8.96 -25.69
C MET A 1 -13.40 8.01 -25.03
N VAL A 2 -12.61 7.25 -25.81
CA VAL A 2 -11.61 6.29 -25.27
C VAL A 2 -10.61 6.90 -24.27
N GLY A 3 -10.07 8.09 -24.55
CA GLY A 3 -9.13 8.76 -23.64
C GLY A 3 -9.73 9.15 -22.28
N VAL A 4 -11.03 9.50 -22.22
CA VAL A 4 -11.71 9.83 -20.96
C VAL A 4 -11.95 8.56 -20.14
N THR A 5 -12.34 7.47 -20.80
CA THR A 5 -12.53 6.17 -20.13
C THR A 5 -11.24 5.66 -19.51
N ILE A 6 -10.11 5.75 -20.22
CA ILE A 6 -8.79 5.35 -19.70
C ILE A 6 -8.41 6.22 -18.50
N GLY A 7 -8.62 7.54 -18.58
CA GLY A 7 -8.39 8.45 -17.46
C GLY A 7 -9.18 8.08 -16.21
N VAL A 8 -10.49 7.85 -16.35
CA VAL A 8 -11.38 7.49 -15.23
C VAL A 8 -10.99 6.15 -14.62
N VAL A 9 -10.76 5.13 -15.45
CA VAL A 9 -10.34 3.80 -14.97
C VAL A 9 -8.98 3.88 -14.26
N GLY A 10 -8.05 4.66 -14.81
CA GLY A 10 -6.73 4.85 -14.21
C GLY A 10 -6.80 5.54 -12.84
N VAL A 11 -7.58 6.61 -12.72
CA VAL A 11 -7.78 7.30 -11.42
C VAL A 11 -8.47 6.38 -10.41
N ALA A 12 -9.50 5.64 -10.81
CA ALA A 12 -10.15 4.66 -9.94
C ALA A 12 -9.17 3.57 -9.48
N THR A 13 -8.31 3.10 -10.38
CA THR A 13 -7.27 2.11 -10.06
C THR A 13 -6.25 2.67 -9.05
N VAL A 14 -5.78 3.91 -9.24
CA VAL A 14 -4.89 4.59 -8.29
C VAL A 14 -5.54 4.73 -6.93
N ALA A 15 -6.82 5.12 -6.87
CA ALA A 15 -7.55 5.23 -5.60
C ALA A 15 -7.63 3.90 -4.85
N VAL A 16 -7.90 2.79 -5.55
CA VAL A 16 -7.88 1.44 -4.96
C VAL A 16 -6.48 1.08 -4.47
N LEU A 17 -5.44 1.33 -5.28
CA LEU A 17 -4.06 1.04 -4.88
C LEU A 17 -3.64 1.87 -3.64
N LEU A 18 -4.04 3.13 -3.54
CA LEU A 18 -3.79 3.95 -2.35
C LEU A 18 -4.44 3.36 -1.10
N ALA A 19 -5.67 2.84 -1.21
CA ALA A 19 -6.31 2.15 -0.11
C ALA A 19 -5.55 0.88 0.30
N VAL A 20 -4.99 0.14 -0.65
CA VAL A 20 -4.14 -1.04 -0.39
C VAL A 20 -2.82 -0.64 0.27
N SER A 21 -2.15 0.42 -0.19
CA SER A 21 -0.94 0.97 0.45
C SER A 21 -1.22 1.40 1.90
N ALA A 22 -2.32 2.14 2.12
CA ALA A 22 -2.76 2.55 3.45
C ALA A 22 -3.09 1.34 4.35
N PHE A 23 -3.63 0.26 3.79
CA PHE A 23 -3.86 -0.98 4.53
C PHE A 23 -2.55 -1.61 5.03
N PHE A 24 -1.50 -1.69 4.20
CA PHE A 24 -0.20 -2.22 4.65
C PHE A 24 0.43 -1.36 5.75
N SER A 25 0.44 -0.04 5.57
CA SER A 25 1.00 0.89 6.57
C SER A 25 0.20 0.92 7.88
N SER A 26 -1.13 0.87 7.81
CA SER A 26 -1.98 0.79 9.01
C SER A 26 -1.90 -0.57 9.71
N SER A 27 -1.68 -1.66 8.97
CA SER A 27 -1.50 -3.00 9.56
C SER A 27 -0.26 -3.07 10.45
N GLU A 28 0.83 -2.43 10.05
CA GLU A 28 2.02 -2.29 10.89
C GLU A 28 1.66 -1.59 12.21
N THR A 29 1.08 -0.40 12.13
CA THR A 29 0.72 0.39 13.32
C THR A 29 -0.29 -0.35 14.20
N ALA A 30 -1.31 -0.99 13.61
CA ALA A 30 -2.33 -1.74 14.33
C ALA A 30 -1.73 -2.93 15.08
N ILE A 31 -0.84 -3.69 14.42
CA ILE A 31 -0.19 -4.84 15.04
C ILE A 31 0.73 -4.36 16.16
N PHE A 32 1.56 -3.32 15.94
CA PHE A 32 2.58 -2.89 16.90
C PHE A 32 2.07 -1.99 18.04
N SER A 33 0.91 -1.34 17.90
CA SER A 33 0.31 -0.51 18.95
C SER A 33 -0.23 -1.31 20.14
N LEU A 34 -0.52 -2.59 19.96
CA LEU A 34 -1.02 -3.47 21.02
C LEU A 34 0.13 -4.05 21.87
N PRO A 35 -0.06 -4.24 23.19
CA PRO A 35 0.91 -4.90 24.06
C PRO A 35 1.08 -6.39 23.71
N ALA A 36 2.30 -6.94 23.90
CA ALA A 36 2.57 -8.37 23.67
C ALA A 36 1.60 -9.30 24.42
N ALA A 37 1.30 -8.98 25.68
CA ALA A 37 0.37 -9.76 26.52
C ALA A 37 -1.08 -9.81 25.99
N TRP A 38 -1.46 -8.92 25.06
CA TRP A 38 -2.74 -9.01 24.37
C TRP A 38 -2.75 -10.16 23.37
N PHE A 39 -1.64 -10.36 22.62
CA PHE A 39 -1.48 -11.45 21.67
C PHE A 39 -1.41 -12.80 22.38
N ASP A 40 -0.70 -12.87 23.50
CA ASP A 40 -0.64 -14.08 24.34
C ASP A 40 -2.02 -14.55 24.77
N ARG A 41 -2.79 -13.65 25.41
CA ARG A 41 -4.15 -13.95 25.88
C ARG A 41 -5.10 -14.30 24.74
N ARG A 42 -4.91 -13.74 23.55
CA ARG A 42 -5.72 -14.07 22.37
C ARG A 42 -5.36 -15.43 21.78
N ALA A 43 -4.08 -15.78 21.74
CA ALA A 43 -3.62 -17.08 21.29
C ALA A 43 -4.13 -18.22 22.18
N GLU A 44 -4.25 -17.99 23.50
CA GLU A 44 -4.83 -18.95 24.46
C GLU A 44 -6.29 -19.34 24.17
N THR A 45 -7.03 -18.52 23.42
CA THR A 45 -8.42 -18.84 23.03
C THR A 45 -8.53 -19.96 21.99
N GLY A 46 -7.40 -20.39 21.41
CA GLY A 46 -7.36 -21.42 20.36
C GLY A 46 -7.80 -20.95 18.98
N ASP A 47 -8.09 -19.65 18.79
CA ASP A 47 -8.40 -19.09 17.47
C ASP A 47 -7.18 -19.20 16.53
N PRO A 48 -7.28 -19.93 15.40
CA PRO A 48 -6.18 -20.06 14.44
C PRO A 48 -5.64 -18.72 13.94
N ARG A 49 -6.49 -17.69 13.83
CA ARG A 49 -6.07 -16.36 13.40
C ARG A 49 -5.24 -15.65 14.46
N ALA A 50 -5.60 -15.80 15.73
CA ALA A 50 -4.86 -15.24 16.85
C ALA A 50 -3.47 -15.89 16.98
N LEU A 51 -3.40 -17.20 16.76
CA LEU A 51 -2.13 -17.95 16.74
C LEU A 51 -1.21 -17.46 15.61
N ALA A 52 -1.74 -17.33 14.38
CA ALA A 52 -0.96 -16.83 13.25
C ALA A 52 -0.47 -15.38 13.46
N LEU A 53 -1.32 -14.50 14.02
CA LEU A 53 -0.95 -13.13 14.38
C LEU A 53 0.17 -13.09 15.44
N LYS A 54 0.11 -13.97 16.44
CA LYS A 54 1.17 -14.10 17.45
C LYS A 54 2.48 -14.56 16.82
N GLU A 55 2.46 -15.60 15.99
CA GLU A 55 3.66 -16.10 15.31
C GLU A 55 4.31 -15.03 14.41
N LEU A 56 3.49 -14.24 13.69
CA LEU A 56 3.95 -13.09 12.90
C LEU A 56 4.54 -11.96 13.77
N ARG A 57 3.97 -11.72 14.96
CA ARG A 57 4.45 -10.71 15.92
C ARG A 57 5.77 -11.15 16.58
N ASP A 58 5.94 -12.44 16.84
CA ASP A 58 7.13 -13.03 17.46
C ASP A 58 8.35 -13.00 16.52
N ASP A 59 8.13 -12.98 15.20
CA ASP A 59 9.13 -12.64 14.17
C ASP A 59 8.80 -11.30 13.49
N PRO A 60 9.01 -10.16 14.20
CA PRO A 60 8.67 -8.84 13.68
C PRO A 60 9.51 -8.47 12.46
N HIS A 61 10.71 -9.05 12.31
CA HIS A 61 11.57 -8.78 11.16
C HIS A 61 10.90 -9.28 9.87
N ARG A 62 10.43 -10.53 9.85
CA ARG A 62 9.74 -11.09 8.69
C ARG A 62 8.43 -10.37 8.39
N LEU A 63 7.67 -9.99 9.42
CA LEU A 63 6.45 -9.20 9.27
C LEU A 63 6.73 -7.83 8.62
N LEU A 64 7.68 -7.07 9.18
CA LEU A 64 8.03 -5.74 8.69
C LEU A 64 8.56 -5.78 7.25
N VAL A 65 9.41 -6.75 6.92
CA VAL A 65 9.90 -6.93 5.54
C VAL A 65 8.73 -7.20 4.58
N THR A 66 7.78 -8.04 4.99
CA THR A 66 6.62 -8.37 4.15
C THR A 66 5.71 -7.16 3.92
N LEU A 67 5.41 -6.40 4.98
CA LEU A 67 4.60 -5.18 4.88
C LEU A 67 5.31 -4.11 4.04
N LEU A 68 6.62 -3.93 4.23
CA LEU A 68 7.42 -2.97 3.48
C LEU A 68 7.48 -3.33 1.99
N VAL A 69 7.73 -4.60 1.66
CA VAL A 69 7.73 -5.08 0.26
C VAL A 69 6.35 -4.89 -0.35
N GLY A 70 5.28 -5.26 0.34
CA GLY A 70 3.91 -5.09 -0.12
C GLY A 70 3.58 -3.63 -0.42
N ASN A 71 3.90 -2.72 0.50
CA ASN A 71 3.70 -1.29 0.31
C ASN A 71 4.50 -0.74 -0.88
N ASN A 72 5.79 -1.11 -0.99
CA ASN A 72 6.65 -0.66 -2.08
C ASN A 72 6.16 -1.13 -3.45
N VAL A 73 5.70 -2.37 -3.57
CA VAL A 73 5.14 -2.89 -4.83
C VAL A 73 3.92 -2.08 -5.25
N VAL A 74 3.03 -1.77 -4.31
CA VAL A 74 1.84 -0.93 -4.57
C VAL A 74 2.25 0.48 -4.98
N ASN A 75 3.25 1.07 -4.32
CA ASN A 75 3.74 2.43 -4.64
C ASN A 75 4.39 2.51 -6.03
N ILE A 76 5.11 1.46 -6.44
CA ILE A 76 5.66 1.35 -7.80
C ILE A 76 4.52 1.23 -8.82
N ALA A 77 3.47 0.46 -8.52
CA ALA A 77 2.32 0.33 -9.40
C ALA A 77 1.58 1.67 -9.56
N ILE A 78 1.34 2.41 -8.47
CA ILE A 78 0.78 3.76 -8.48
C ILE A 78 1.64 4.67 -9.36
N SER A 79 2.94 4.72 -9.11
CA SER A 79 3.87 5.57 -9.85
C SER A 79 3.86 5.26 -11.35
N SER A 80 3.83 3.98 -11.71
CA SER A 80 3.78 3.52 -13.10
C SER A 80 2.49 3.93 -13.80
N ILE A 81 1.33 3.76 -13.14
CA ILE A 81 0.03 4.12 -13.70
C ILE A 81 -0.10 5.64 -13.82
N VAL A 82 0.29 6.41 -12.80
CA VAL A 82 0.27 7.87 -12.84
C VAL A 82 1.16 8.39 -13.96
N THR A 83 2.35 7.80 -14.16
CA THR A 83 3.23 8.16 -15.28
C THR A 83 2.54 7.99 -16.63
N LEU A 84 1.89 6.84 -16.87
CA LEU A 84 1.17 6.57 -18.11
C LEU A 84 -0.01 7.52 -18.31
N LEU A 85 -0.75 7.82 -17.24
CA LEU A 85 -1.87 8.76 -17.28
C LEU A 85 -1.38 10.16 -17.64
N VAL A 86 -0.41 10.69 -16.90
CA VAL A 86 0.11 12.06 -17.10
C VAL A 86 0.75 12.20 -18.49
N ALA A 87 1.53 11.22 -18.94
CA ALA A 87 2.17 11.22 -20.26
C ALA A 87 1.16 11.24 -21.42
N SER A 88 -0.08 10.77 -21.20
CA SER A 88 -1.13 10.82 -22.22
C SER A 88 -1.77 12.20 -22.39
N TYR A 89 -1.60 13.11 -21.43
CA TYR A 89 -2.21 14.46 -21.43
C TYR A 89 -1.19 15.61 -21.47
N LEU A 90 0.07 15.39 -21.07
CA LEU A 90 1.10 16.42 -21.02
C LEU A 90 2.26 16.17 -21.99
N PRO A 91 2.92 17.24 -22.48
CA PRO A 91 4.18 17.13 -23.21
C PRO A 91 5.27 16.47 -22.35
N PRO A 92 6.24 15.75 -22.95
CA PRO A 92 7.21 14.92 -22.23
C PRO A 92 7.96 15.63 -21.09
N GLY A 93 8.41 16.87 -21.32
CA GLY A 93 9.17 17.63 -20.31
C GLY A 93 8.32 18.01 -19.08
N ALA A 94 7.08 18.44 -19.30
CA ALA A 94 6.16 18.76 -18.20
C ALA A 94 5.62 17.49 -17.52
N ALA A 95 5.41 16.42 -18.28
CA ALA A 95 4.90 15.15 -17.77
C ALA A 95 5.82 14.55 -16.71
N VAL A 96 7.15 14.57 -16.90
CA VAL A 96 8.11 14.05 -15.91
C VAL A 96 8.03 14.85 -14.60
N ALA A 97 8.04 16.17 -14.68
CA ALA A 97 7.98 17.04 -13.49
C ALA A 97 6.66 16.87 -12.72
N VAL A 98 5.53 16.89 -13.43
CA VAL A 98 4.19 16.73 -12.82
C VAL A 98 4.02 15.35 -12.23
N THR A 99 4.41 14.29 -12.95
CA THR A 99 4.33 12.92 -12.45
C THR A 99 5.16 12.77 -11.18
N THR A 100 6.41 13.21 -11.19
CA THR A 100 7.31 13.11 -10.02
C THR A 100 6.72 13.81 -8.80
N ALA A 101 6.25 15.05 -8.97
CA ALA A 101 5.62 15.81 -7.89
C ALA A 101 4.34 15.14 -7.38
N CYS A 102 3.47 14.65 -8.28
CA CYS A 102 2.25 13.96 -7.91
C CYS A 102 2.53 12.65 -7.17
N THR A 103 3.40 11.78 -7.70
CA THR A 103 3.68 10.48 -7.11
C THR A 103 4.35 10.63 -5.75
N SER A 104 5.30 11.55 -5.58
CA SER A 104 5.92 11.81 -4.27
C SER A 104 4.96 12.35 -3.21
N PHE A 105 3.83 12.94 -3.61
CA PHE A 105 2.80 13.38 -2.68
C PHE A 105 1.78 12.28 -2.36
N LEU A 106 1.54 11.36 -3.31
CA LEU A 106 0.53 10.32 -3.20
C LEU A 106 0.98 9.13 -2.33
N VAL A 107 2.26 8.79 -2.34
CA VAL A 107 2.84 7.61 -1.67
C VAL A 107 4.02 7.98 -0.81
#